data_AF-J0CXN0-F1
#
_entry.id   AF-J0CXN0-F1
#
_cell.length_a   1.000
_cell.length_b   1.000
_cell.length_c   1.000
_cell.angle_alpha   90.00
_cell.angle_beta   90.00
_cell.angle_gamma   90.00
#
_symmetry.space_group_name_H-M   'P 1'
#
loop_
_entity.id
_entity.type
_entity.pdbx_description
1 polymer ?
#
loop_
_entity_poly.entity_id
_entity_poly.type
_entity_poly.pdbx_seq_one_letter_code
_entity_poly.pdbx_strand_id
1 'polypeptide(L)'
;MRNLRSLCVISDGGTRDSSWKFLDIALGADGEAHAPIEDLSLSFREYADKDGSHRTLYRLLKRAAPTLRRLHLGLHLGANDTAAPFIAGLAEALQLAPRLQVLSFQTRNAPPGCHIPLLEALPCTLRSLSFGQSFFPPHAMPRDASWEKSLDGAQAILKRVDQGALPALRELTMGADRQSTMLANKKTDPSRNLPERKANERRQKQLVKDAAKLGVALEVLDEELADHLPWFYVNSR
;
A
#
# COMPACT_ATOMS: atom_id res chain seq x y z
N MET A 1 -9.83 -25.38 -7.60
CA MET A 1 -8.63 -25.02 -6.80
C MET A 1 -8.93 -25.06 -5.29
N ARG A 2 -9.14 -26.25 -4.70
CA ARG A 2 -9.67 -26.36 -3.30
C ARG A 2 -8.62 -26.19 -2.20
N ASN A 3 -7.33 -26.14 -2.54
CA ASN A 3 -6.22 -26.04 -1.58
C ASN A 3 -5.36 -24.78 -1.74
N LEU A 4 -5.72 -23.86 -2.65
CA LEU A 4 -4.94 -22.65 -2.90
C LEU A 4 -5.14 -21.65 -1.75
N ARG A 5 -4.09 -21.41 -0.95
CA ARG A 5 -4.12 -20.43 0.15
C ARG A 5 -3.45 -19.11 -0.18
N SER A 6 -2.56 -19.11 -1.15
CA SER A 6 -1.76 -17.95 -1.52
C SER A 6 -1.87 -17.71 -3.02
N LEU A 7 -2.17 -16.48 -3.41
CA LEU A 7 -2.34 -16.05 -4.80
C LEU A 7 -1.48 -14.81 -5.05
N CYS A 8 -0.59 -14.91 -6.03
CA CYS A 8 0.18 -13.78 -6.54
C CYS A 8 -0.18 -13.58 -8.02
N VAL A 9 -0.61 -12.36 -8.37
CA VAL A 9 -0.85 -11.96 -9.75
C VAL A 9 -0.03 -10.70 -10.00
N ILE A 10 0.89 -10.80 -10.97
CA ILE A 10 1.72 -9.69 -11.44
C ILE A 10 1.37 -9.50 -12.91
N SER A 11 0.89 -8.30 -13.27
CA SER A 11 0.63 -7.91 -14.65
C SER A 11 1.56 -6.77 -15.04
N ASP A 12 2.34 -7.03 -16.09
CA ASP A 12 3.30 -6.10 -16.70
C ASP A 12 2.66 -5.22 -17.80
N GLY A 13 1.35 -5.37 -18.05
CA GLY A 13 0.62 -4.66 -19.10
C GLY A 13 0.25 -5.54 -20.32
N GLY A 14 0.68 -6.81 -20.36
CA GLY A 14 0.26 -7.77 -21.38
C GLY A 14 -1.12 -8.38 -21.09
N THR A 15 -2.07 -8.18 -22.02
CA THR A 15 -3.42 -8.79 -22.09
C THR A 15 -4.25 -8.81 -20.80
N ARG A 16 -4.80 -7.62 -20.46
CA ARG A 16 -5.70 -7.31 -19.33
C ARG A 16 -6.81 -8.36 -19.05
N ASP A 17 -7.41 -8.95 -20.09
CA ASP A 17 -8.57 -9.85 -19.95
C ASP A 17 -8.27 -11.19 -19.26
N SER A 18 -7.04 -11.68 -19.35
CA SER A 18 -6.68 -13.01 -18.83
C SER A 18 -6.45 -13.01 -17.33
N SER A 19 -5.83 -11.94 -16.79
CA SER A 19 -5.54 -11.80 -15.36
C SER A 19 -6.81 -11.63 -14.53
N TRP A 20 -7.82 -10.92 -15.04
CA TRP A 20 -9.10 -10.71 -14.34
C TRP A 20 -9.94 -11.96 -14.27
N LYS A 21 -10.06 -12.71 -15.38
CA LYS A 21 -10.74 -14.01 -15.37
C LYS A 21 -10.08 -14.99 -14.41
N PHE A 22 -8.75 -14.99 -14.35
CA PHE A 22 -8.02 -15.82 -13.39
C PHE A 22 -8.29 -15.42 -11.94
N LEU A 23 -8.36 -14.12 -11.65
CA LEU A 23 -8.72 -13.60 -10.33
C LEU A 23 -10.16 -13.96 -9.94
N ASP A 24 -11.10 -13.80 -10.85
CA ASP A 24 -12.50 -14.18 -10.65
C ASP A 24 -12.63 -15.67 -10.33
N ILE A 25 -11.93 -16.54 -11.07
CA ILE A 25 -11.93 -17.99 -10.80
C ILE A 25 -11.19 -18.32 -9.50
N ALA A 26 -10.07 -17.66 -9.20
CA ALA A 26 -9.27 -17.98 -8.01
C ALA A 26 -9.94 -17.51 -6.71
N LEU A 27 -10.63 -16.36 -6.74
CA LEU A 27 -11.34 -15.75 -5.60
C LEU A 27 -12.84 -16.11 -5.59
N GLY A 28 -13.28 -16.82 -6.62
CA GLY A 28 -14.49 -17.63 -6.64
C GLY A 28 -15.76 -16.97 -7.14
N ALA A 29 -15.67 -15.95 -7.98
CA ALA A 29 -16.78 -15.19 -8.53
C ALA A 29 -17.89 -16.05 -9.16
N ASP A 30 -17.60 -17.29 -9.59
CA ASP A 30 -18.51 -18.18 -10.32
C ASP A 30 -19.42 -19.06 -9.44
N GLY A 31 -19.45 -18.85 -8.12
CA GLY A 31 -20.37 -19.57 -7.22
C GLY A 31 -19.92 -20.97 -6.79
N GLU A 32 -18.72 -21.41 -7.18
CA GLU A 32 -18.13 -22.64 -6.65
C GLU A 32 -17.52 -22.45 -5.24
N ALA A 33 -17.38 -23.55 -4.50
CA ALA A 33 -16.69 -23.56 -3.20
C ALA A 33 -15.16 -23.48 -3.41
N HIS A 34 -14.61 -22.27 -3.39
CA HIS A 34 -13.18 -22.03 -3.48
C HIS A 34 -12.50 -22.09 -2.10
N ALA A 35 -11.21 -22.41 -2.12
CA ALA A 35 -10.38 -22.37 -0.92
C ALA A 35 -10.36 -20.96 -0.33
N PRO A 36 -10.36 -20.82 1.01
CA PRO A 36 -10.18 -19.52 1.64
C PRO A 36 -8.76 -19.01 1.35
N ILE A 37 -8.65 -17.96 0.52
CA ILE A 37 -7.37 -17.31 0.26
C ILE A 37 -6.94 -16.56 1.52
N GLU A 38 -5.76 -16.91 2.04
CA GLU A 38 -5.13 -16.28 3.20
C GLU A 38 -4.13 -15.21 2.75
N ASP A 39 -3.47 -15.40 1.61
CA ASP A 39 -2.45 -14.49 1.11
C ASP A 39 -2.76 -14.02 -0.30
N LEU A 40 -2.86 -12.71 -0.49
CA LEU A 40 -3.17 -12.12 -1.78
C LEU A 40 -2.16 -11.03 -2.11
N SER A 41 -1.52 -11.16 -3.26
CA SER A 41 -0.58 -10.17 -3.79
C SER A 41 -0.98 -9.81 -5.22
N LEU A 42 -1.34 -8.56 -5.43
CA LEU A 42 -1.76 -8.05 -6.73
C LEU A 42 -0.88 -6.89 -7.15
N SER A 43 -0.25 -7.01 -8.31
CA SER A 43 0.58 -5.96 -8.89
C SER A 43 0.13 -5.67 -10.32
N PHE A 44 -0.34 -4.45 -10.56
CA PHE A 44 -0.88 -4.02 -11.85
C PHE A 44 -0.28 -2.67 -12.23
N ARG A 45 0.60 -2.69 -13.24
CA ARG A 45 1.31 -1.49 -13.75
C ARG A 45 0.41 -0.48 -14.45
N GLU A 46 -0.76 -0.87 -14.91
CA GLU A 46 -1.72 0.07 -15.49
C GLU A 46 -3.13 -0.38 -15.17
N TYR A 47 -3.75 0.28 -14.19
CA TYR A 47 -5.13 0.07 -13.83
C TYR A 47 -6.00 1.08 -14.58
N ALA A 48 -6.44 0.70 -15.78
CA ALA A 48 -7.33 1.55 -16.56
C ALA A 48 -8.79 1.33 -16.15
N ASP A 49 -9.46 2.44 -15.84
CA ASP A 49 -10.85 2.51 -15.40
C ASP A 49 -11.89 2.18 -16.49
N LYS A 50 -11.47 2.07 -17.76
CA LYS A 50 -12.39 2.08 -18.91
C LYS A 50 -13.49 1.00 -18.87
N ASP A 51 -13.30 -0.09 -18.12
CA ASP A 51 -14.19 -1.27 -18.15
C ASP A 51 -14.81 -1.64 -16.79
N GLY A 52 -14.74 -0.77 -15.76
CA GLY A 52 -15.32 -1.07 -14.44
C GLY A 52 -14.52 -2.06 -13.59
N SER A 53 -13.27 -2.32 -13.97
CA SER A 53 -12.29 -3.19 -13.31
C SER A 53 -12.15 -2.92 -11.80
N HIS A 54 -12.22 -1.65 -11.35
CA HIS A 54 -12.16 -1.29 -9.91
C HIS A 54 -13.29 -1.93 -9.09
N ARG A 55 -14.50 -2.02 -9.66
CA ARG A 55 -15.65 -2.62 -8.99
C ARG A 55 -15.46 -4.13 -8.84
N THR A 56 -14.87 -4.78 -9.84
CA THR A 56 -14.51 -6.20 -9.78
C THR A 56 -13.47 -6.44 -8.70
N LEU A 57 -12.34 -5.71 -8.72
CA LEU A 57 -11.31 -5.87 -7.69
C LEU A 57 -11.83 -5.61 -6.28
N TYR A 58 -12.59 -4.54 -6.07
CA TYR A 58 -13.22 -4.28 -4.78
C TYR A 58 -14.14 -5.42 -4.35
N ARG A 59 -15.01 -5.92 -5.24
CA ARG A 59 -15.90 -7.06 -4.95
C ARG A 59 -15.12 -8.30 -4.54
N LEU A 60 -14.02 -8.58 -5.23
CA LEU A 60 -13.14 -9.70 -4.94
C LEU A 60 -12.42 -9.54 -3.60
N LEU A 61 -11.89 -8.35 -3.31
CA LEU A 61 -11.26 -8.03 -2.02
C LEU A 61 -12.25 -8.16 -0.88
N LYS A 62 -13.47 -7.63 -1.03
CA LYS A 62 -14.55 -7.74 -0.03
C LYS A 62 -14.89 -9.19 0.29
N ARG A 63 -14.90 -10.05 -0.74
CA ARG A 63 -15.18 -11.48 -0.58
C ARG A 63 -14.03 -12.23 0.11
N ALA A 64 -12.79 -11.92 -0.23
CA ALA A 64 -11.62 -12.54 0.37
C ALA A 64 -11.32 -12.01 1.78
N ALA A 65 -11.75 -10.79 2.10
CA ALA A 65 -11.43 -10.08 3.34
C ALA A 65 -11.56 -10.95 4.61
N PRO A 66 -12.65 -11.73 4.83
CA PRO A 66 -12.81 -12.52 6.06
C PRO A 66 -11.71 -13.57 6.29
N THR A 67 -11.05 -14.01 5.22
CA THR A 67 -10.02 -15.07 5.27
C THR A 67 -8.60 -14.54 5.14
N LEU A 68 -8.43 -13.32 4.65
CA LEU A 68 -7.11 -12.72 4.40
C LEU A 68 -6.31 -12.54 5.69
N ARG A 69 -5.04 -12.92 5.60
CA ARG A 69 -3.98 -12.74 6.60
C ARG A 69 -2.88 -11.82 6.07
N ARG A 70 -2.58 -11.90 4.77
CA ARG A 70 -1.57 -11.05 4.12
C ARG A 70 -2.15 -10.47 2.83
N LEU A 71 -2.11 -9.15 2.71
CA LEU A 71 -2.57 -8.42 1.53
C LEU A 71 -1.47 -7.50 1.02
N HIS A 72 -1.15 -7.62 -0.26
CA HIS A 72 -0.36 -6.66 -0.99
C HIS A 72 -1.06 -6.19 -2.24
N LEU A 73 -1.08 -4.88 -2.44
CA LEU A 73 -1.63 -4.26 -3.63
C LEU A 73 -0.65 -3.21 -4.14
N GLY A 74 0.00 -3.48 -5.27
CA GLY A 74 0.76 -2.54 -6.09
C GLY A 74 -0.08 -2.08 -7.28
N LEU A 75 -0.86 -1.01 -7.15
CA LEU A 75 -1.88 -0.62 -8.14
C LEU A 75 -1.65 0.77 -8.71
N HIS A 76 -1.43 0.88 -10.01
CA HIS A 76 -1.33 2.18 -10.67
C HIS A 76 -2.72 2.69 -11.03
N LEU A 77 -3.33 3.51 -10.17
CA LEU A 77 -4.65 4.08 -10.43
C LEU A 77 -4.54 5.18 -11.50
N GLY A 78 -5.46 5.15 -12.46
CA GLY A 78 -5.60 6.19 -13.48
C GLY A 78 -5.89 7.58 -12.87
N ALA A 79 -5.80 8.62 -13.68
CA ALA A 79 -5.93 10.01 -13.22
C ALA A 79 -7.29 10.29 -12.53
N ASN A 80 -7.20 10.67 -11.26
CA ASN A 80 -8.13 11.39 -10.37
C ASN A 80 -9.56 10.86 -10.10
N ASP A 81 -10.32 10.38 -11.08
CA ASP A 81 -11.77 10.17 -10.84
C ASP A 81 -12.11 8.82 -10.18
N THR A 82 -11.18 7.87 -10.17
CA THR A 82 -11.49 6.47 -9.83
C THR A 82 -10.74 5.95 -8.61
N ALA A 83 -9.71 6.68 -8.20
CA ALA A 83 -8.90 6.32 -7.06
C ALA A 83 -9.65 6.51 -5.73
N ALA A 84 -10.38 7.61 -5.55
CA ALA A 84 -11.14 7.84 -4.31
C ALA A 84 -12.21 6.76 -4.05
N PRO A 85 -13.07 6.38 -5.02
CA PRO A 85 -14.00 5.26 -4.84
C PRO A 85 -13.30 3.92 -4.55
N PHE A 86 -12.17 3.65 -5.20
CA PHE A 86 -11.41 2.42 -4.95
C PHE A 86 -10.85 2.39 -3.53
N ILE A 87 -10.25 3.48 -3.05
CA ILE A 87 -9.70 3.56 -1.68
C ILE A 87 -10.82 3.45 -0.63
N ALA A 88 -11.98 4.06 -0.87
CA ALA A 88 -13.14 3.88 0.01
C ALA A 88 -13.60 2.42 0.06
N GLY A 89 -13.70 1.75 -1.10
CA GLY A 89 -14.01 0.32 -1.15
C GLY A 89 -12.94 -0.55 -0.48
N LEU A 90 -11.66 -0.21 -0.65
CA LEU A 90 -10.57 -0.90 0.05
C LEU A 90 -10.69 -0.75 1.57
N ALA A 91 -11.03 0.44 2.07
CA ALA A 91 -11.29 0.68 3.48
C ALA A 91 -12.42 -0.21 4.01
N GLU A 92 -13.55 -0.31 3.29
CA GLU A 92 -14.62 -1.24 3.65
C GLU A 92 -14.15 -2.71 3.69
N ALA A 93 -13.32 -3.13 2.73
CA ALA A 93 -12.77 -4.48 2.71
C ALA A 93 -11.83 -4.74 3.92
N LEU A 94 -11.03 -3.75 4.33
CA LEU A 94 -10.18 -3.88 5.51
C LEU A 94 -10.98 -4.03 6.81
N GLN A 95 -12.11 -3.34 6.93
CA GLN A 95 -13.03 -3.51 8.08
C GLN A 95 -13.61 -4.93 8.16
N LEU A 96 -13.73 -5.60 7.01
CA LEU A 96 -14.20 -6.99 6.90
C LEU A 96 -13.08 -8.02 7.01
N ALA A 97 -11.84 -7.59 7.31
CA ALA A 97 -10.66 -8.45 7.36
C ALA A 97 -10.14 -8.65 8.79
N PRO A 98 -10.87 -9.37 9.67
CA PRO A 98 -10.51 -9.49 11.08
C PRO A 98 -9.20 -10.26 11.32
N ARG A 99 -8.73 -11.01 10.32
CA ARG A 99 -7.53 -11.86 10.42
C ARG A 99 -6.31 -11.25 9.76
N LEU A 100 -6.42 -10.04 9.19
CA LEU A 100 -5.34 -9.43 8.44
C LEU A 100 -4.18 -9.03 9.36
N GLN A 101 -3.02 -9.62 9.12
CA GLN A 101 -1.79 -9.40 9.89
C GLN A 101 -0.79 -8.54 9.13
N VAL A 102 -0.82 -8.57 7.79
CA VAL A 102 0.12 -7.82 6.95
C VAL A 102 -0.64 -7.09 5.87
N LEU A 103 -0.42 -5.77 5.77
CA LEU A 103 -0.93 -4.94 4.70
C LEU A 103 0.23 -4.19 4.05
N SER A 104 0.39 -4.39 2.75
CA SER A 104 1.28 -3.61 1.91
C SER A 104 0.46 -2.94 0.81
N PHE A 105 0.51 -1.61 0.76
CA PHE A 105 -0.26 -0.85 -0.21
C PHE A 105 0.64 0.17 -0.90
N GLN A 106 0.79 0.01 -2.21
CA GLN A 106 1.48 0.92 -3.09
C GLN A 106 0.50 1.29 -4.20
N THR A 107 0.23 2.58 -4.35
CA THR A 107 -0.68 3.03 -5.41
C THR A 107 -0.15 4.24 -6.10
N ARG A 108 -0.19 4.34 -7.43
CA ARG A 108 0.19 5.57 -8.16
C ARG A 108 -1.00 6.53 -8.33
N ASN A 109 -0.77 7.83 -8.12
CA ASN A 109 -1.76 8.92 -8.27
C ASN A 109 -2.97 8.92 -7.31
N ALA A 110 -2.79 8.67 -6.01
CA ALA A 110 -3.89 8.81 -5.06
C ALA A 110 -4.33 10.29 -4.88
N PRO A 111 -5.64 10.59 -4.90
CA PRO A 111 -6.17 11.93 -4.65
C PRO A 111 -5.82 12.46 -3.25
N PRO A 112 -5.80 13.79 -3.06
CA PRO A 112 -5.66 14.37 -1.73
C PRO A 112 -6.70 13.87 -0.74
N GLY A 113 -6.26 13.53 0.48
CA GLY A 113 -7.14 13.17 1.59
C GLY A 113 -7.80 11.79 1.50
N CYS A 114 -7.69 11.07 0.39
CA CYS A 114 -8.32 9.75 0.25
C CYS A 114 -7.71 8.67 1.16
N HIS A 115 -6.56 8.95 1.78
CA HIS A 115 -5.90 8.04 2.70
C HIS A 115 -6.54 7.95 4.08
N ILE A 116 -7.27 8.99 4.51
CA ILE A 116 -7.84 9.06 5.86
C ILE A 116 -8.79 7.88 6.14
N PRO A 117 -9.78 7.57 5.28
CA PRO A 117 -10.66 6.41 5.48
C PRO A 117 -9.90 5.08 5.51
N LEU A 118 -8.84 4.95 4.70
CA LEU A 118 -8.03 3.73 4.70
C LEU A 118 -7.30 3.54 6.03
N LEU A 119 -6.72 4.61 6.57
CA LEU A 119 -6.07 4.57 7.87
C LEU A 119 -7.09 4.19 8.94
N GLU A 120 -8.25 4.85 9.01
CA GLU A 120 -9.29 4.55 9.99
C GLU A 120 -9.78 3.09 9.94
N ALA A 121 -9.81 2.50 8.74
CA ALA A 121 -10.23 1.12 8.51
C ALA A 121 -9.19 0.04 8.83
N LEU A 122 -7.95 0.41 9.19
CA LEU A 122 -6.91 -0.59 9.50
C LEU A 122 -7.35 -1.50 10.66
N PRO A 123 -7.28 -2.84 10.50
CA PRO A 123 -7.75 -3.77 11.52
C PRO A 123 -6.80 -3.84 12.73
N CYS A 124 -7.36 -4.07 13.91
CA CYS A 124 -6.59 -4.15 15.17
C CYS A 124 -5.61 -5.33 15.24
N THR A 125 -5.76 -6.31 14.35
CA THR A 125 -4.90 -7.50 14.22
C THR A 125 -3.66 -7.28 13.36
N LEU A 126 -3.55 -6.11 12.73
CA LEU A 126 -2.45 -5.76 11.84
C LEU A 126 -1.13 -5.67 12.61
N ARG A 127 -0.13 -6.44 12.16
CA ARG A 127 1.21 -6.50 12.73
C ARG A 127 2.24 -5.73 11.90
N SER A 128 2.11 -5.80 10.57
CA SER A 128 3.02 -5.15 9.65
C SER A 128 2.23 -4.32 8.64
N LEU A 129 2.63 -3.06 8.50
CA LEU A 129 2.02 -2.09 7.61
C LEU A 129 3.09 -1.44 6.75
N SER A 130 2.92 -1.50 5.44
CA SER A 130 3.80 -0.84 4.50
C SER A 130 2.99 0.03 3.54
N PHE A 131 3.25 1.33 3.54
CA PHE A 131 2.69 2.25 2.57
C PHE A 131 3.78 2.74 1.62
N GLY A 132 3.62 2.46 0.34
CA GLY A 132 4.50 2.96 -0.72
C GLY A 132 4.09 4.37 -1.11
N GLN A 133 5.08 5.25 -1.36
CA GLN A 133 4.79 6.59 -1.89
C GLN A 133 4.34 6.47 -3.32
N SER A 134 3.02 6.41 -3.43
CA SER A 134 2.26 7.17 -4.39
C SER A 134 0.78 7.35 -3.93
N PHE A 135 0.56 7.11 -2.62
CA PHE A 135 -0.66 7.22 -1.81
C PHE A 135 -1.00 8.65 -1.34
N PHE A 136 -0.09 9.62 -1.58
CA PHE A 136 -0.27 11.03 -1.29
C PHE A 136 -0.16 11.86 -2.59
N PRO A 137 -0.97 12.92 -2.78
CA PRO A 137 -1.07 13.68 -4.05
C PRO A 137 0.08 14.69 -4.27
N PRO A 138 0.26 15.22 -5.50
CA PRO A 138 0.42 14.56 -6.78
C PRO A 138 1.91 14.33 -7.14
N HIS A 139 2.14 13.53 -8.18
CA HIS A 139 3.43 13.10 -8.77
C HIS A 139 4.22 14.21 -9.47
N ALA A 140 4.30 15.38 -8.85
CA ALA A 140 5.14 16.50 -9.23
C ALA A 140 5.71 17.20 -7.99
N MET A 141 5.58 16.59 -6.81
CA MET A 141 6.11 17.16 -5.57
C MET A 141 7.62 16.97 -5.50
N PRO A 142 8.38 18.00 -5.10
CA PRO A 142 9.79 17.84 -4.75
C PRO A 142 9.96 16.72 -3.71
N ARG A 143 11.06 15.97 -3.80
CA ARG A 143 11.37 14.83 -2.90
C ARG A 143 11.16 15.16 -1.42
N ASP A 144 11.60 16.33 -0.96
CA ASP A 144 11.51 16.71 0.45
C ASP A 144 10.05 16.93 0.92
N ALA A 145 9.16 17.39 0.03
CA ALA A 145 7.72 17.49 0.30
C ALA A 145 7.04 16.11 0.33
N SER A 146 7.47 15.19 -0.56
CA SER A 146 7.02 13.79 -0.52
C SER A 146 7.44 13.09 0.78
N TRP A 147 8.68 13.31 1.22
CA TRP A 147 9.20 12.80 2.49
C TRP A 147 8.40 13.34 3.68
N GLU A 148 8.13 14.64 3.72
CA GLU A 148 7.30 15.26 4.77
C GLU A 148 5.93 14.58 4.89
N LYS A 149 5.25 14.30 3.76
CA LYS A 149 3.96 13.59 3.75
C LYS A 149 4.06 12.15 4.27
N SER A 150 5.14 11.45 3.97
CA SER A 150 5.39 10.12 4.53
C SER A 150 5.60 10.19 6.05
N LEU A 151 6.25 11.24 6.56
CA LEU A 151 6.41 11.47 7.99
C LEU A 151 5.07 11.85 8.67
N ASP A 152 4.21 12.64 8.01
CA ASP A 152 2.86 12.94 8.47
C ASP A 152 2.01 11.66 8.60
N GLY A 153 2.05 10.81 7.57
CA GLY A 153 1.38 9.51 7.57
C GLY A 153 1.87 8.60 8.68
N ALA A 154 3.19 8.51 8.88
CA ALA A 154 3.78 7.76 9.98
C ALA A 154 3.28 8.26 11.33
N GLN A 155 3.29 9.58 11.54
CA GLN A 155 2.83 10.19 12.79
C GLN A 155 1.36 9.89 13.08
N ALA A 156 0.50 9.93 12.06
CA ALA A 156 -0.92 9.60 12.20
C ALA A 156 -1.14 8.14 12.62
N ILE A 157 -0.37 7.21 12.05
CA ILE A 157 -0.43 5.78 12.39
C ILE A 157 0.08 5.56 13.83
N LEU A 158 1.22 6.14 14.19
CA LEU A 158 1.78 6.03 15.54
C LEU A 158 0.85 6.61 16.61
N LYS A 159 0.15 7.71 16.31
CA LYS A 159 -0.90 8.26 17.21
C LYS A 159 -2.01 7.24 17.46
N ARG A 160 -2.40 6.46 16.46
CA ARG A 160 -3.42 5.40 16.62
C ARG A 160 -2.89 4.20 17.41
N VAL A 161 -1.60 3.89 17.31
CA VAL A 161 -0.95 2.89 18.17
C VAL A 161 -0.98 3.34 19.63
N ASP A 162 -0.58 4.59 19.88
CA ASP A 162 -0.60 5.21 21.22
C ASP A 162 -2.02 5.23 21.83
N GLN A 163 -3.03 5.46 21.00
CA GLN A 163 -4.45 5.40 21.39
C GLN A 163 -5.02 3.97 21.54
N GLY A 164 -4.22 2.92 21.30
CA GLY A 164 -4.64 1.53 21.43
C GLY A 164 -5.52 1.02 20.27
N ALA A 165 -5.67 1.77 19.18
CA ALA A 165 -6.45 1.35 18.01
C ALA A 165 -5.73 0.31 17.15
N LEU A 166 -4.39 0.30 17.17
CA LEU A 166 -3.54 -0.66 16.46
C LEU A 166 -2.58 -1.39 17.42
N PRO A 167 -3.10 -2.17 18.39
CA PRO A 167 -2.30 -2.72 19.48
C PRO A 167 -1.31 -3.81 19.03
N ALA A 168 -1.59 -4.46 17.89
CA ALA A 168 -0.77 -5.53 17.34
C ALA A 168 0.36 -5.03 16.44
N LEU A 169 0.39 -3.74 16.06
CA LEU A 169 1.35 -3.22 15.10
C LEU A 169 2.76 -3.27 15.67
N ARG A 170 3.71 -3.80 14.89
CA ARG A 170 5.13 -3.93 15.26
C ARG A 170 6.06 -3.41 14.18
N GLU A 171 5.62 -3.40 12.93
CA GLU A 171 6.41 -2.93 11.79
C GLU A 171 5.61 -1.90 11.01
N LEU A 172 6.24 -0.76 10.75
CA LEU A 172 5.71 0.31 9.93
C LEU A 172 6.76 0.74 8.93
N THR A 173 6.48 0.56 7.64
CA THR A 173 7.33 1.03 6.55
C THR A 173 6.61 2.11 5.77
N MET A 174 7.26 3.26 5.60
CA MET A 174 6.78 4.36 4.78
C MET A 174 7.76 4.61 3.64
N GLY A 175 7.34 4.46 2.40
CA GLY A 175 8.15 4.79 1.22
C GLY A 175 8.23 6.29 0.98
N ALA A 176 9.30 6.74 0.33
CA ALA A 176 9.45 8.07 -0.29
C ALA A 176 9.44 7.93 -1.83
N ASP A 177 8.99 8.94 -2.56
CA ASP A 177 9.04 8.91 -4.02
C ASP A 177 10.51 8.87 -4.49
N ARG A 178 10.81 7.94 -5.40
CA ARG A 178 12.09 7.89 -6.10
C ARG A 178 12.06 8.76 -7.36
N GLN A 179 11.12 9.72 -7.44
CA GLN A 179 10.92 10.51 -8.64
C GLN A 179 12.24 11.05 -9.12
N SER A 180 12.47 10.66 -10.36
CA SER A 180 13.75 10.70 -10.98
C SER A 180 14.26 12.14 -10.98
N THR A 181 15.45 12.28 -10.43
CA THR A 181 16.48 13.20 -10.92
C THR A 181 16.73 13.12 -12.44
N MET A 182 15.89 12.47 -13.27
CA MET A 182 16.03 12.50 -14.73
C MET A 182 15.62 13.83 -15.37
N LEU A 183 15.08 14.80 -14.61
CA LEU A 183 14.91 16.18 -15.10
C LEU A 183 15.89 17.21 -14.49
N ALA A 184 16.84 16.80 -13.65
CA ALA A 184 17.92 17.68 -13.23
C ALA A 184 19.21 16.89 -13.03
N ASN A 185 20.15 17.10 -13.95
CA ASN A 185 21.54 16.63 -13.88
C ASN A 185 22.03 16.55 -12.43
N LYS A 186 22.35 15.33 -11.97
CA LYS A 186 22.87 14.99 -10.62
C LYS A 186 24.10 15.80 -10.17
N LYS A 187 24.65 16.67 -11.03
CA LYS A 187 25.85 17.47 -10.81
C LYS A 187 25.61 18.98 -10.79
N THR A 188 24.41 19.48 -11.11
CA THR A 188 24.21 20.93 -11.35
C THR A 188 23.06 21.57 -10.61
N ASP A 189 22.32 20.85 -9.75
CA ASP A 189 21.21 21.48 -9.03
C ASP A 189 21.68 22.13 -7.70
N PRO A 190 21.75 23.47 -7.62
CA PRO A 190 22.14 24.19 -6.39
C PRO A 190 20.99 24.23 -5.38
N SER A 191 19.78 23.80 -5.76
CA SER A 191 18.58 23.80 -4.91
C SER A 191 18.52 22.64 -3.91
N ARG A 192 19.68 22.09 -3.53
CA ARG A 192 19.86 21.41 -2.23
C ARG A 192 19.57 22.40 -1.10
N ASN A 193 18.29 22.70 -0.87
CA ASN A 193 17.81 23.48 0.26
C ASN A 193 18.09 22.69 1.55
N LEU A 194 19.29 22.93 2.09
CA LEU A 194 19.83 22.34 3.31
C LEU A 194 18.92 22.41 4.56
N PRO A 195 18.00 23.37 4.74
CA PRO A 195 17.16 23.43 5.94
C PRO A 195 16.05 22.37 6.00
N GLU A 196 15.26 22.20 4.92
CA GLU A 196 14.07 21.33 4.90
C GLU A 196 14.46 19.86 5.00
N ARG A 197 15.47 19.45 4.24
CA ARG A 197 16.05 18.11 4.36
C ARG A 197 16.56 17.82 5.78
N LYS A 198 17.33 18.74 6.38
CA LYS A 198 17.81 18.57 7.75
C LYS A 198 16.67 18.54 8.76
N ALA A 199 15.59 19.29 8.52
CA ALA A 199 14.39 19.26 9.35
C ALA A 199 13.68 17.89 9.24
N ASN A 200 13.51 17.36 8.03
CA ASN A 200 12.94 16.03 7.78
C ASN A 200 13.80 14.92 8.39
N GLU A 201 15.13 14.99 8.25
CA GLU A 201 16.06 14.03 8.89
C GLU A 201 15.94 14.05 10.42
N ARG A 202 15.83 15.24 11.03
CA ARG A 202 15.61 15.39 12.49
C ARG A 202 14.25 14.82 12.89
N ARG A 203 13.20 15.14 12.13
CA ARG A 203 11.84 14.67 12.37
C ARG A 203 11.73 13.15 12.24
N GLN A 204 12.36 12.55 11.23
CA GLN A 204 12.45 11.11 11.07
C GLN A 204 13.16 10.46 12.27
N LYS A 205 14.32 10.97 12.68
CA LYS A 205 15.04 10.44 13.85
C LYS A 205 14.18 10.49 15.12
N GLN A 206 13.40 11.55 15.28
CA GLN A 206 12.47 11.68 16.40
C GLN A 206 11.32 10.67 16.31
N LEU A 207 10.68 10.57 15.14
CA LEU A 207 9.60 9.61 14.88
C LEU A 207 10.04 8.16 15.08
N VAL A 208 11.25 7.80 14.65
CA VAL A 208 11.81 6.45 14.86
C VAL A 208 11.98 6.15 16.36
N LYS A 209 12.45 7.13 17.15
CA LYS A 209 12.55 6.99 18.60
C LYS A 209 11.17 6.85 19.25
N ASP A 210 10.19 7.63 18.80
CA ASP A 210 8.85 7.59 19.36
C ASP A 210 8.11 6.30 18.97
N ALA A 211 8.30 5.80 17.74
CA ALA A 211 7.83 4.48 17.32
C ALA A 211 8.42 3.37 18.20
N ALA A 212 9.73 3.42 18.46
CA ALA A 212 10.41 2.43 19.30
C ALA A 212 9.87 2.41 20.73
N LYS A 213 9.51 3.56 21.31
CA LYS A 213 8.84 3.62 22.63
C LYS A 213 7.48 2.93 22.63
N LEU A 214 6.78 2.95 21.49
CA LEU A 214 5.50 2.26 21.28
C LEU A 214 5.68 0.78 20.88
N GLY A 215 6.92 0.27 20.82
CA GLY A 215 7.22 -1.09 20.38
C GLY A 215 7.06 -1.32 18.87
N VAL A 216 7.11 -0.26 18.07
CA VAL A 216 7.00 -0.29 16.61
C VAL A 216 8.35 0.02 15.97
N ALA A 217 8.83 -0.86 15.10
CA ALA A 217 9.94 -0.57 14.20
C ALA A 217 9.44 0.29 13.03
N LEU A 218 9.89 1.54 12.96
CA LEU A 218 9.61 2.45 11.86
C LEU A 218 10.77 2.48 10.88
N GLU A 219 10.50 2.11 9.63
CA GLU A 219 11.41 2.28 8.50
C GLU A 219 10.85 3.33 7.54
N VAL A 220 11.67 4.31 7.19
CA VAL A 220 11.33 5.30 6.16
C VAL A 220 12.30 5.07 5.03
N LEU A 221 11.79 4.55 3.91
CA LEU A 221 12.60 4.24 2.74
C LEU A 221 12.82 5.50 1.91
N ASP A 222 14.04 5.67 1.43
CA ASP A 222 14.40 6.67 0.42
C ASP A 222 14.05 6.23 -1.02
N GLU A 223 13.42 5.06 -1.16
CA GLU A 223 13.08 4.42 -2.42
C GLU A 223 11.60 3.99 -2.43
N GLU A 224 11.06 3.78 -3.65
CA GLU A 224 9.74 3.16 -3.82
C GLU A 224 9.73 1.78 -3.15
N LEU A 225 8.59 1.40 -2.57
CA LEU A 225 8.37 0.00 -2.20
C LEU A 225 8.46 -0.86 -3.47
N ALA A 226 8.90 -2.10 -3.30
CA ALA A 226 8.86 -3.04 -4.41
C ALA A 226 7.41 -3.26 -4.86
N ASP A 227 7.18 -3.19 -6.18
CA ASP A 227 5.87 -3.43 -6.83
C ASP A 227 5.33 -4.86 -6.59
N HIS A 228 6.11 -5.74 -5.96
CA HIS A 228 5.79 -7.12 -5.70
C HIS A 228 6.30 -7.51 -4.31
N LEU A 229 5.58 -8.42 -3.65
CA LEU A 229 6.00 -8.91 -2.35
C LEU A 229 7.36 -9.63 -2.43
N PRO A 230 8.29 -9.34 -1.50
CA PRO A 230 9.50 -10.16 -1.34
C PRO A 230 9.15 -11.60 -0.90
N TRP A 231 8.11 -11.81 -0.09
CA TRP A 231 7.88 -13.10 0.59
C TRP A 231 7.39 -14.27 -0.27
N PHE A 232 6.99 -14.06 -1.52
CA PHE A 232 6.61 -15.18 -2.41
C PHE A 232 7.82 -16.01 -2.85
N TYR A 233 9.03 -15.42 -2.83
CA TYR A 233 10.26 -16.10 -3.26
C TYR A 233 11.20 -16.48 -2.11
N VAL A 234 10.91 -16.07 -0.86
CA VAL A 234 11.80 -16.31 0.31
C VAL A 234 11.76 -17.77 0.80
N ASN A 235 10.83 -18.61 0.32
CA ASN A 235 10.84 -20.07 0.54
C ASN A 235 11.25 -20.86 -0.70
N SER A 236 12.22 -20.36 -1.47
CA SER A 236 12.91 -21.14 -2.50
C SER A 236 14.40 -21.32 -2.18
N ARG A 237 14.71 -21.71 -0.94
CA ARG A 237 15.98 -22.34 -0.55
C ARG A 237 15.75 -23.37 0.55
#